data_AF-A0A977KAP6-F1
#
_entry.id   AF-A0A977KAP6-F1
#
_cell.length_a   1.000
_cell.length_b   1.000
_cell.length_c   1.000
_cell.angle_alpha   90.00
_cell.angle_beta   90.00
_cell.angle_gamma   90.00
#
_symmetry.space_group_name_H-M   'P 1'
#
loop_
_entity.id
_entity.type
_entity.pdbx_description
1 polymer ?
#
loop_
_entity_poly.entity_id
_entity_poly.type
_entity_poly.pdbx_seq_one_letter_code
_entity_poly.pdbx_strand_id
1 'polypeptide(L)' 'MQRDLGETVDKALIAKDVLKRLGANVVIPRIIIKGKKVYGVGLKDGKVYVVFPEGMEDEIKKIFKKEVVVVESNT' A
#
# COMPACT_ATOMS: atom_id res chain seq x y z
N MET A 1 8.02 15.26 20.37
CA MET A 1 8.19 14.33 19.23
C MET A 1 6.96 13.44 19.06
N GLN A 2 5.80 13.98 18.63
CA GLN A 2 4.52 13.24 18.59
C GLN A 2 3.76 13.32 17.25
N ARG A 3 4.35 13.88 16.19
CA ARG A 3 3.65 14.11 14.91
C ARG A 3 3.65 12.93 13.93
N ASP A 4 4.51 11.93 14.10
CA ASP A 4 4.70 10.86 13.09
C ASP A 4 3.69 9.71 13.19
N LEU A 5 3.06 9.51 14.36
CA LEU A 5 2.13 8.38 14.57
C LEU A 5 0.75 8.62 13.94
N GLY A 6 0.21 9.84 14.03
CA GLY A 6 -1.12 10.15 13.48
C GLY A 6 -1.17 9.90 11.97
N GLU A 7 -0.27 10.54 11.22
CA GLU A 7 -0.23 10.45 9.76
C GLU A 7 -0.02 9.01 9.23
N THR A 8 0.72 8.20 9.99
CA THR A 8 0.98 6.78 9.67
C THR A 8 -0.29 5.92 9.82
N VAL A 9 -1.12 6.20 10.83
CA VAL A 9 -2.35 5.45 11.12
C VAL A 9 -3.45 5.83 10.11
N ASP A 10 -3.57 7.11 9.79
CA ASP A 10 -4.52 7.61 8.79
C ASP A 10 -4.24 7.02 7.40
N LYS A 11 -2.97 7.01 6.94
CA LYS A 11 -2.60 6.42 5.63
C LYS A 11 -2.88 4.93 5.54
N ALA A 12 -2.72 4.17 6.62
CA ALA A 12 -3.04 2.74 6.65
C ALA A 12 -4.55 2.48 6.61
N LEU A 13 -5.35 3.32 7.27
CA LEU A 13 -6.81 3.25 7.27
C LEU A 13 -7.39 3.62 5.91
N ILE A 14 -6.98 4.76 5.34
CA ILE A 14 -7.30 5.16 3.95
C ILE A 14 -6.85 4.05 2.99
N ALA A 15 -5.63 3.57 3.22
CA ALA A 15 -5.01 2.35 2.70
C ALA A 15 -5.99 1.22 2.41
N LYS A 16 -6.50 0.75 3.54
CA LYS A 16 -7.39 -0.38 3.67
C LYS A 16 -8.76 -0.09 3.05
N ASP A 17 -9.28 1.13 3.20
CA ASP A 17 -10.59 1.51 2.65
C ASP A 17 -10.56 1.54 1.12
N VAL A 18 -9.54 2.17 0.52
CA VAL A 18 -9.34 2.22 -0.93
C VAL A 18 -9.24 0.82 -1.52
N LEU A 19 -8.41 -0.04 -0.93
CA LEU A 19 -8.26 -1.42 -1.39
C LEU A 19 -9.56 -2.23 -1.22
N LYS A 20 -10.28 -2.05 -0.11
CA LYS A 20 -11.59 -2.69 0.10
C LYS A 20 -12.62 -2.23 -0.93
N ARG A 21 -12.69 -0.94 -1.24
CA ARG A 21 -13.59 -0.40 -2.28
C ARG A 21 -13.26 -0.94 -3.67
N LEU A 22 -11.97 -1.13 -3.94
CA LEU A 22 -11.51 -1.81 -5.15
C LEU A 22 -11.87 -3.29 -5.19
N GLY A 23 -12.32 -3.89 -4.09
CA GLY A 23 -12.51 -5.34 -3.96
C GLY A 23 -11.19 -6.11 -3.91
N ALA A 24 -10.08 -5.44 -3.63
CA ALA A 24 -8.79 -6.07 -3.43
C ALA A 24 -8.72 -6.64 -2.00
N ASN A 25 -8.16 -7.85 -1.87
CA ASN A 25 -7.94 -8.43 -0.56
C ASN A 25 -6.69 -7.79 0.06
N VAL A 26 -6.86 -7.06 1.16
CA VAL A 26 -5.76 -6.38 1.85
C VAL A 26 -4.89 -7.44 2.53
N VAL A 27 -3.67 -7.63 2.02
CA VAL A 27 -2.74 -8.60 2.57
C VAL A 27 -1.84 -7.95 3.61
N ILE A 28 -1.33 -6.76 3.29
CA ILE A 28 -0.39 -6.05 4.15
C ILE A 28 -0.82 -4.60 4.30
N PRO A 29 -1.34 -4.19 5.47
CA PRO A 29 -1.76 -2.82 5.70
C PRO A 29 -0.59 -1.84 5.74
N ARG A 30 0.60 -2.28 6.19
CA ARG A 30 1.83 -1.49 6.24
C ARG A 30 3.06 -2.40 6.16
N ILE A 31 4.05 -2.03 5.35
CA ILE A 31 5.36 -2.69 5.26
C ILE A 31 6.48 -1.66 5.16
N ILE A 32 7.65 -1.97 5.71
CA ILE A 32 8.85 -1.13 5.56
C ILE A 32 9.77 -1.81 4.55
N ILE A 33 10.06 -1.13 3.44
CA ILE A 33 10.94 -1.62 2.38
C ILE A 33 12.08 -0.61 2.24
N LYS A 34 13.32 -1.05 2.46
CA LYS A 34 14.53 -0.21 2.38
C LYS A 34 14.40 1.11 3.18
N GLY A 35 13.77 1.04 4.35
CA GLY A 35 13.56 2.20 5.23
C GLY A 35 12.37 3.10 4.86
N LYS A 36 11.71 2.89 3.71
CA LYS A 36 10.48 3.61 3.36
C LYS A 36 9.24 2.84 3.81
N LYS A 37 8.24 3.58 4.29
CA LYS A 37 6.98 3.01 4.80
C LYS A 37 5.96 2.92 3.66
N VAL A 38 5.68 1.72 3.18
CA VAL A 38 4.65 1.45 2.18
C VAL A 38 3.34 1.11 2.89
N TYR A 39 2.22 1.63 2.39
CA TYR A 39 0.90 1.41 2.98
C TYR A 39 -0.11 0.86 1.99
N GLY A 40 -0.93 -0.05 2.51
CA GLY A 40 -2.02 -0.69 1.79
C GLY A 40 -1.54 -1.46 0.58
N VAL A 41 -1.08 -2.69 0.80
CA VAL A 41 -0.81 -3.68 -0.25
C VAL A 41 -1.95 -4.70 -0.25
N GLY A 42 -2.65 -4.78 -1.38
CA GLY A 42 -3.73 -5.73 -1.63
C GLY A 42 -3.43 -6.63 -2.81
N LEU A 43 -4.13 -7.75 -2.90
CA LEU A 43 -4.12 -8.64 -4.05
C LEU A 43 -5.52 -8.70 -4.65
N LYS A 44 -5.62 -8.53 -5.96
CA LYS A 44 -6.87 -8.69 -6.72
C LYS A 44 -6.55 -9.21 -8.12
N ASP A 45 -7.31 -10.22 -8.57
CA ASP A 45 -7.16 -10.79 -9.92
C ASP A 45 -5.71 -11.15 -10.30
N GLY A 46 -4.95 -11.64 -9.32
CA GLY A 46 -3.55 -12.02 -9.49
C GLY A 46 -2.54 -10.86 -9.57
N LYS A 47 -3.00 -9.61 -9.50
CA LYS A 47 -2.19 -8.38 -9.44
C LYS A 47 -2.08 -7.85 -8.01
N VAL A 48 -1.02 -7.10 -7.75
CA VAL A 48 -0.76 -6.43 -6.48
C VAL A 48 -1.20 -4.98 -6.61
N TYR A 49 -2.07 -4.53 -5.73
CA TYR A 49 -2.53 -3.15 -5.66
C TYR A 49 -1.85 -2.49 -4.48
N VAL A 50 -1.21 -1.35 -4.70
CA VAL A 50 -0.58 -0.56 -3.63
C VAL A 50 -1.09 0.86 -3.67
N VAL A 51 -1.43 1.44 -2.52
CA VAL A 51 -1.97 2.82 -2.49
C VAL A 51 -0.88 3.84 -2.24
N PHE A 52 -0.03 3.62 -1.22
CA PHE A 52 1.10 4.51 -0.93
C PHE A 52 2.41 3.73 -1.05
N PRO A 53 2.97 3.60 -2.27
CA PRO A 53 4.21 2.88 -2.49
C PRO A 53 5.48 3.65 -2.08
N GLU A 54 5.42 4.98 -1.86
CA GLU A 54 6.59 5.82 -1.53
C GLU A 54 7.79 5.64 -2.50
N GLY A 55 7.52 5.32 -3.77
CA GLY A 55 8.53 5.02 -4.79
C GLY A 55 9.22 3.65 -4.63
N MET A 56 8.56 2.68 -3.99
CA MET A 56 9.01 1.29 -3.83
C MET A 56 8.29 0.32 -4.78
N GLU A 57 7.65 0.80 -5.83
CA GLU A 57 6.87 0.01 -6.79
C GLU A 57 7.68 -1.13 -7.40
N ASP A 58 8.90 -0.86 -7.87
CA ASP A 58 9.82 -1.85 -8.41
C ASP A 58 10.21 -2.92 -7.38
N GLU A 59 10.39 -2.53 -6.12
CA GLU A 59 10.76 -3.47 -5.07
C GLU A 59 9.56 -4.36 -4.69
N ILE A 60 8.36 -3.79 -4.61
CA ILE A 60 7.12 -4.54 -4.43
C ILE A 60 6.95 -5.53 -5.60
N LYS A 61 7.20 -5.09 -6.83
CA LYS A 61 7.13 -5.94 -8.02
C LYS A 61 8.12 -7.11 -7.96
N LYS A 62 9.34 -6.89 -7.46
CA LYS A 62 10.34 -7.95 -7.23
C LYS A 62 9.93 -8.94 -6.13
N ILE A 63 9.39 -8.44 -5.02
CA ILE A 63 8.97 -9.26 -3.87
C ILE A 63 7.81 -10.17 -4.27
N PHE A 64 6.76 -9.59 -4.86
CA PHE A 64 5.55 -10.33 -5.19
C PHE A 64 5.62 -11.05 -6.53
N LYS A 65 6.63 -10.75 -7.38
CA LYS A 65 6.79 -11.28 -8.74
C LYS A 65 5.50 -11.20 -9.57
N LYS A 66 4.72 -10.14 -9.33
CA LYS A 66 3.40 -9.89 -9.89
C LYS A 66 3.34 -8.45 -10.40
N GLU A 67 2.41 -8.19 -11.29
CA GLU A 67 2.12 -6.82 -11.73
C GLU A 67 1.67 -5.98 -10.54
N VAL A 68 2.33 -4.83 -10.35
CA VAL A 68 2.00 -3.86 -9.31
C VAL A 68 1.22 -2.73 -9.95
N VAL A 69 0.05 -2.44 -9.40
CA VAL A 69 -0.81 -1.34 -9.79
C VAL A 69 -0.84 -0.35 -8.64
N VAL A 70 -0.33 0.85 -8.89
CA VAL A 70 -0.47 1.95 -7.93
C VAL A 70 -1.86 2.51 -8.04
N VAL A 71 -2.56 2.55 -6.91
CA VAL A 71 -3.87 3.15 -6.80
C VAL A 71 -3.68 4.55 -6.25
N GLU A 72 -3.85 5.55 -7.10
CA GLU A 72 -3.86 6.93 -6.63
C GLU A 72 -5.14 7.17 -5.84
N SER A 73 -5.00 7.45 -4.55
CA SER A 73 -6.09 8.01 -3.75
C SER A 73 -6.23 9.48 -4.17
N ASN A 74 -7.01 9.74 -5.22
CA ASN A 74 -7.51 11.09 -5.49
C ASN A 74 -8.43 11.46 -4.31
N THR A 75 -7.84 12.06 -3.28
CA THR A 75 -8.52 12.67 -2.13
C THR A 75 -8.29 14.16 -2.20
#